data_AF-A0AAQ4FER6-F1
#
_entry.id   AF-A0AAQ4FER6-F1
#
_cell.length_a   1.000
_cell.length_b   1.000
_cell.length_c   1.000
_cell.angle_alpha   90.00
_cell.angle_beta   90.00
_cell.angle_gamma   90.00
#
_symmetry.space_group_name_H-M   'P 1'
#
loop_
_entity.id
_entity.type
_entity.pdbx_description
1 polymer ?
#
loop_
_entity_poly.entity_id
_entity_poly.type
_entity_poly.pdbx_seq_one_letter_code
_entity_poly.pdbx_strand_id
1 'polypeptide(L)'
;MHYTDVIAQWMPCTHLSGVFFTLISLSEGATVLLLPGFRIELLLTSIERYQVLDLETGKPLAAEKDGEILVRGPQLMLGYLNKPEATENAIDADGWYRT
;
A
#
# COMPACT_ATOMS: atom_id res chain seq x y z
N MET A 1 -35.23 -6.78 -15.82
CA MET A 1 -34.13 -6.38 -14.93
C MET A 1 -34.06 -7.40 -13.80
N HIS A 2 -33.19 -8.40 -13.93
CA HIS A 2 -32.91 -9.36 -12.87
C HIS A 2 -31.88 -8.73 -11.92
N TYR A 3 -32.22 -8.60 -10.64
CA TYR A 3 -31.40 -7.97 -9.60
C TYR A 3 -30.52 -9.03 -8.90
N THR A 4 -29.53 -9.62 -9.59
CA THR A 4 -28.69 -10.69 -9.00
C THR A 4 -27.20 -10.39 -8.88
N ASP A 5 -26.67 -9.32 -9.47
CA ASP A 5 -25.22 -9.20 -9.65
C ASP A 5 -24.62 -8.02 -8.87
N VAL A 6 -24.79 -8.04 -7.54
CA VAL A 6 -24.07 -7.13 -6.63
C VAL A 6 -22.86 -7.86 -6.05
N ILE A 7 -21.67 -7.39 -6.40
CA ILE A 7 -20.41 -7.93 -5.87
C ILE A 7 -19.90 -6.95 -4.81
N ALA A 8 -19.94 -7.39 -3.55
CA ALA A 8 -19.35 -6.67 -2.44
C ALA A 8 -17.88 -7.09 -2.30
N GLN A 9 -16.97 -6.12 -2.42
CA GLN A 9 -15.54 -6.36 -2.32
C GLN A 9 -14.88 -5.37 -1.36
N TRP A 10 -13.94 -5.87 -0.55
CA TRP A 10 -13.23 -5.09 0.45
C TRP A 10 -11.89 -4.60 -0.12
N MET A 11 -11.59 -3.31 0.05
CA MET A 11 -10.31 -2.69 -0.34
C MET A 11 -9.47 -2.39 0.91
N PRO A 12 -8.13 -2.57 0.85
CA PRO A 12 -7.36 -2.82 -0.35
C PRO A 12 -7.37 -4.31 -0.71
N CYS A 13 -7.45 -4.61 -2.00
CA CYS A 13 -7.16 -5.94 -2.51
C CYS A 13 -5.64 -6.13 -2.42
N THR A 14 -5.18 -6.61 -1.26
CA THR A 14 -3.77 -6.93 -1.02
C THR A 14 -3.27 -8.09 -1.90
N HIS A 15 -4.16 -8.69 -2.69
CA HIS A 15 -3.86 -9.71 -3.67
C HIS A 15 -4.31 -9.28 -5.06
N LEU A 16 -3.46 -9.56 -6.05
CA LEU A 16 -3.69 -9.28 -7.46
C LEU A 16 -4.99 -9.93 -7.98
N SER A 17 -5.37 -11.08 -7.41
CA SER A 17 -6.63 -11.76 -7.73
C SER A 17 -7.87 -10.87 -7.47
N GLY A 18 -7.85 -10.07 -6.41
CA GLY A 18 -8.95 -9.14 -6.11
C GLY A 18 -9.14 -8.09 -7.21
N VAL A 19 -8.03 -7.54 -7.74
CA VAL A 19 -8.08 -6.57 -8.84
C VAL A 19 -8.68 -7.21 -10.10
N PHE A 20 -8.29 -8.44 -10.43
CA PHE A 20 -8.85 -9.15 -11.59
C PHE A 20 -10.34 -9.43 -11.45
N PHE A 21 -10.81 -9.85 -10.28
CA PHE A 21 -12.24 -10.06 -10.03
C PHE A 21 -13.03 -8.77 -10.25
N THR A 22 -12.56 -7.63 -9.73
CA THR A 22 -13.24 -6.34 -9.95
C THR A 22 -13.31 -5.97 -11.43
N LEU A 23 -12.21 -6.11 -12.17
CA LEU A 23 -12.15 -5.73 -13.58
C LEU A 23 -13.04 -6.62 -14.46
N ILE A 24 -13.07 -7.94 -14.23
CA ILE A 24 -13.93 -8.87 -14.96
C ILE A 24 -15.41 -8.58 -14.65
N SER A 25 -15.75 -8.33 -13.40
CA SER A 25 -17.11 -7.97 -13.02
C SER A 25 -17.58 -6.67 -13.66
N LEU A 26 -16.71 -5.65 -13.73
CA LEU A 26 -17.00 -4.41 -14.44
C LEU A 26 -17.21 -4.65 -15.96
N SER A 27 -16.44 -5.53 -16.59
CA SER A 27 -16.62 -5.83 -18.02
C SER A 27 -17.95 -6.52 -18.34
N GLU A 28 -18.53 -7.23 -17.37
CA GLU A 28 -19.85 -7.87 -17.48
C GLU A 28 -21.01 -6.94 -17.04
N GLY A 29 -20.72 -5.67 -16.71
CA GLY A 29 -21.73 -4.68 -16.33
C GLY A 29 -22.17 -4.73 -14.86
N ALA A 30 -21.40 -5.37 -13.98
CA ALA A 30 -21.68 -5.38 -12.55
C ALA A 30 -21.55 -3.97 -11.95
N THR A 31 -22.43 -3.65 -11.01
CA THR A 31 -22.35 -2.39 -10.25
C THR A 31 -21.42 -2.58 -9.06
N VAL A 32 -20.34 -1.79 -8.98
CA VAL A 32 -19.38 -1.82 -7.87
C VAL A 32 -19.75 -0.78 -6.83
N LEU A 33 -20.05 -1.23 -5.61
CA LEU A 33 -20.24 -0.37 -4.44
C LEU A 33 -18.91 -0.22 -3.70
N LEU A 34 -18.28 0.95 -3.84
CA LEU A 34 -17.10 1.32 -3.06
C LEU A 34 -17.54 1.78 -1.68
N LEU A 35 -17.34 0.94 -0.67
CA LEU A 35 -17.56 1.34 0.71
C LEU A 35 -16.43 2.27 1.17
N PRO A 36 -16.74 3.39 1.85
CA PRO A 36 -15.73 4.21 2.50
C PRO A 36 -15.13 3.39 3.65
N GLY A 37 -13.87 3.00 3.53
CA GLY A 37 -13.28 2.10 4.54
C GLY A 37 -11.76 1.99 4.50
N PHE A 38 -11.13 2.28 3.37
CA PHE A 38 -9.67 2.24 3.33
C PHE A 38 -9.07 3.52 3.89
N ARG A 39 -8.56 3.42 5.11
CA ARG A 39 -7.80 4.44 5.81
C ARG A 39 -6.36 3.95 5.88
N ILE A 40 -5.50 4.53 5.05
CA ILE A 40 -4.06 4.17 5.01
C ILE A 40 -3.45 4.29 6.42
N GLU A 41 -3.96 5.19 7.24
CA GLU A 41 -3.56 5.39 8.62
C GLU A 41 -3.70 4.09 9.45
N LEU A 42 -4.76 3.30 9.24
CA LEU A 42 -4.95 2.03 9.94
C LEU A 42 -3.94 0.96 9.49
N LEU A 43 -3.58 0.94 8.21
CA LEU A 43 -2.50 0.09 7.72
C LEU A 43 -1.17 0.52 8.35
N LEU A 44 -0.89 1.82 8.37
CA LEU A 44 0.33 2.37 8.98
C LEU A 44 0.38 2.10 10.49
N THR A 45 -0.75 2.05 11.21
CA THR A 45 -0.77 1.64 12.63
C THR A 45 -0.38 0.19 12.86
N SER A 46 -0.45 -0.68 11.84
CA SER A 46 0.04 -2.06 11.93
C SER A 46 1.55 -2.19 11.69
N ILE A 47 2.19 -1.12 11.20
CA ILE A 47 3.64 -1.05 11.00
C ILE A 47 4.30 -0.74 12.34
N GLU A 48 5.40 -1.42 12.66
CA GLU A 48 6.12 -1.19 13.93
C GLU A 48 6.54 0.28 14.05
N ARG A 49 7.09 0.87 12.98
CA ARG A 49 7.45 2.29 12.90
C ARG A 49 7.26 2.85 11.48
N TYR A 50 6.73 4.06 11.37
CA TYR A 50 6.70 4.84 10.12
C TYR A 50 7.16 6.29 10.38
N GLN A 51 7.68 6.94 9.35
CA GLN A 51 7.98 8.38 9.35
C GLN A 51 7.81 8.97 7.95
N VAL A 52 7.70 10.28 7.85
CA VAL A 52 7.63 11.00 6.57
C VAL A 52 8.90 11.83 6.41
N LEU A 53 9.60 11.70 5.28
CA LEU A 53 10.76 12.51 4.93
C LEU A 53 10.41 13.59 3.92
N ASP A 54 10.98 14.76 4.12
CA ASP A 54 11.02 15.80 3.11
C ASP A 54 11.94 15.40 1.95
N LEU A 55 11.45 15.47 0.71
CA LEU A 55 12.19 15.02 -0.47
C LEU A 55 13.38 15.92 -0.82
N GLU A 56 13.37 17.20 -0.42
CA GLU A 56 14.44 18.14 -0.74
C GLU A 56 15.57 18.08 0.30
N THR A 57 15.20 17.94 1.57
CA THR A 57 16.14 18.04 2.70
C THR A 57 16.50 16.69 3.30
N GLY A 58 15.73 15.63 3.02
CA GLY A 58 15.88 14.30 3.60
C GLY A 58 15.61 14.24 5.10
N LYS A 59 14.98 15.28 5.67
CA LYS A 59 14.72 15.37 7.11
C LYS A 59 13.33 14.87 7.47
N PRO A 60 13.15 14.29 8.66
CA PRO A 60 11.82 13.92 9.15
C PRO A 60 10.89 15.12 9.23
N LEU A 61 9.69 14.96 8.69
CA LEU A 61 8.59 15.91 8.79
C LEU A 61 7.66 15.54 9.96
N ALA A 62 6.97 16.55 10.47
CA ALA A 62 5.83 16.32 11.36
C ALA A 62 4.73 15.55 10.62
N ALA A 63 3.90 14.83 11.37
CA ALA A 63 2.72 14.17 10.83
C ALA A 63 1.87 15.15 9.99
N GLU A 64 1.18 14.62 8.97
CA GLU A 64 0.25 15.36 8.10
C GLU A 64 0.89 16.33 7.10
N LYS A 65 2.21 16.23 6.87
CA LYS A 65 2.89 16.90 5.76
C LYS A 65 3.21 15.93 4.63
N ASP A 66 3.12 16.42 3.39
CA ASP A 66 3.46 15.63 2.20
C ASP A 66 4.97 15.36 2.15
N GLY A 67 5.34 14.12 1.84
CA GLY A 67 6.72 13.67 1.75
C GLY A 67 6.81 12.16 1.43
N GLU A 68 8.03 11.65 1.40
CA GLU A 68 8.29 10.21 1.20
C GLU A 68 7.99 9.45 2.48
N ILE A 69 7.22 8.35 2.39
CA ILE A 69 6.91 7.52 3.56
C ILE A 69 8.03 6.50 3.72
N LEU A 70 8.61 6.46 4.91
CA LEU A 70 9.54 5.40 5.30
C LEU A 70 8.84 4.48 6.28
N VAL A 71 8.98 3.19 6.06
CA VAL A 71 8.36 2.14 6.88
C VAL A 71 9.41 1.19 7.41
N ARG A 72 9.19 0.69 8.63
CA ARG A 72 10.00 -0.36 9.24
C ARG A 72 9.13 -1.33 10.02
N GLY A 73 9.34 -2.62 9.80
CA GLY A 73 8.63 -3.66 10.54
C GLY A 73 8.81 -5.05 9.94
N PRO A 74 8.31 -6.10 10.62
CA PRO A 74 8.49 -7.50 10.24
C PRO A 74 7.81 -7.88 8.91
N GLN A 75 6.87 -7.07 8.43
CA GLN A 75 6.16 -7.28 7.18
C GLN A 75 6.95 -6.89 5.92
N LEU A 76 8.11 -6.23 6.07
CA LEU A 76 8.92 -5.82 4.93
C LEU A 76 9.63 -7.02 4.28
N MET A 77 9.86 -6.90 2.97
CA MET A 77 10.70 -7.85 2.24
C MET A 77 12.13 -7.83 2.79
N LEU A 78 12.84 -8.96 2.68
CA LEU A 78 14.27 -9.04 3.00
C LEU A 78 15.14 -8.26 2.01
N GLY A 79 14.59 -7.96 0.83
CA GLY A 79 15.29 -7.30 -0.28
C GLY A 79 14.83 -7.83 -1.63
N TYR A 80 15.41 -7.26 -2.69
CA TYR A 80 15.16 -7.70 -4.05
C TYR A 80 16.05 -8.90 -4.40
N LEU A 81 15.41 -9.98 -4.88
CA LEU A 81 16.12 -11.21 -5.26
C LEU A 81 17.21 -10.93 -6.30
N ASN A 82 18.45 -11.33 -5.96
CA ASN A 82 19.66 -11.14 -6.79
C ASN A 82 19.97 -9.69 -7.18
N LYS A 83 19.48 -8.70 -6.41
CA LYS A 83 19.74 -7.28 -6.64
C LYS A 83 20.18 -6.58 -5.35
N PRO A 84 21.45 -6.79 -4.91
CA PRO A 84 21.95 -6.18 -3.68
C PRO A 84 21.97 -4.65 -3.74
N GLU A 85 22.45 -4.05 -4.83
CA GLU A 85 22.45 -2.57 -4.97
C GLU A 85 21.05 -1.97 -4.92
N ALA A 86 20.06 -2.60 -5.56
CA ALA A 86 18.67 -2.13 -5.48
C ALA A 86 18.09 -2.30 -4.08
N THR A 87 18.56 -3.31 -3.33
CA THR A 87 18.15 -3.56 -1.95
C THR A 87 18.74 -2.50 -1.03
N GLU A 88 20.03 -2.17 -1.16
CA GLU A 88 20.70 -1.14 -0.37
C GLU A 88 20.15 0.27 -0.66
N ASN A 89 19.73 0.54 -1.89
CA ASN A 89 19.09 1.81 -2.23
C ASN A 89 17.67 1.93 -1.64
N ALA A 90 16.96 0.79 -1.48
CA ALA A 90 15.58 0.77 -1.02
C ALA A 90 15.44 0.55 0.49
N ILE A 91 16.37 -0.18 1.11
CA ILE A 91 16.40 -0.48 2.53
C ILE A 91 17.72 0.04 3.10
N ASP A 92 17.64 1.02 3.98
CA ASP A 92 18.84 1.60 4.59
C ASP A 92 19.45 0.71 5.70
N ALA A 93 20.62 1.12 6.20
CA ALA A 93 21.33 0.41 7.25
C ALA A 93 20.57 0.31 8.59
N ASP A 94 19.59 1.20 8.82
CA ASP A 94 18.72 1.23 10.01
C ASP A 94 17.42 0.42 9.80
N GLY A 95 17.27 -0.21 8.63
CA GLY A 95 16.18 -1.08 8.23
C GLY A 95 14.93 -0.35 7.72
N TRP A 96 15.03 0.93 7.37
CA TRP A 96 13.92 1.67 6.78
C TRP A 96 13.78 1.37 5.30
N TYR A 97 12.58 0.98 4.90
CA TYR A 97 12.21 0.86 3.50
C TYR A 97 11.65 2.18 2.97
N ARG A 98 12.20 2.61 1.84
CA ARG A 98 11.84 3.79 1.06
C ARG A 98 10.79 3.43 0.00
N THR A 99 9.64 4.10 0.02
CA THR A 99 8.48 3.80 -0.85
C THR A 99 8.47 4.61 -2.14
#